data_AF-A0A6J6D1D4-F1
#
_entry.id   AF-A0A6J6D1D4-F1
#
_cell.length_a   1.000
_cell.length_b   1.000
_cell.length_c   1.000
_cell.angle_alpha   90.00
_cell.angle_beta   90.00
_cell.angle_gamma   90.00
#
_symmetry.space_group_name_H-M   'P 1'
#
loop_
_entity.id
_entity.type
_entity.pdbx_description
1 polymer ?
#
loop_
_entity_poly.entity_id
_entity_poly.type
_entity_poly.pdbx_seq_one_letter_code
_entity_poly.pdbx_strand_id
1 'polypeptide(L)'
;MSTEDLNREQKRAMKRMGVLNEQGNPTRTQPQARVKAHDEPRTGPVTYLREVNDEMKKVSWPKWPEVRRYSMIVLVTVVIFTAYVGGLDAVFGLFSGWLYKE
;
A
#
# COMPACT_ATOMS: atom_id res chain seq x y z
N MET A 1 -54.86 22.79 4.03
CA MET A 1 -55.69 22.15 2.98
C MET A 1 -56.25 20.87 3.56
N SER A 2 -57.58 20.78 3.75
CA SER A 2 -58.22 19.62 4.41
C SER A 2 -58.11 18.36 3.55
N THR A 3 -57.84 17.21 4.17
CA THR A 3 -57.68 15.88 3.54
C THR A 3 -59.01 15.23 3.12
N GLU A 4 -60.11 15.97 3.25
CA GLU A 4 -61.48 15.46 3.11
C GLU A 4 -61.96 15.40 1.65
N ASP A 5 -61.40 16.21 0.75
CA ASP A 5 -61.78 16.27 -0.69
C ASP A 5 -60.95 15.38 -1.63
N LEU A 6 -60.24 14.39 -1.09
CA LEU A 6 -59.41 13.50 -1.91
C LEU A 6 -60.24 12.34 -2.48
N ASN A 7 -60.21 12.20 -3.81
CA ASN A 7 -60.87 11.12 -4.53
C ASN A 7 -60.39 9.75 -4.00
N ARG A 8 -61.29 8.77 -3.91
CA ARG A 8 -61.02 7.42 -3.36
C ARG A 8 -59.81 6.73 -4.02
N GLU A 9 -59.57 7.03 -5.29
CA GLU A 9 -58.39 6.62 -6.05
C GLU A 9 -57.09 7.19 -5.46
N GLN A 10 -57.06 8.49 -5.15
CA GLN A 10 -55.89 9.18 -4.60
C GLN A 10 -55.54 8.68 -3.19
N LYS A 11 -56.55 8.37 -2.37
CA LYS A 11 -56.33 7.76 -1.04
C LYS A 11 -55.74 6.34 -1.15
N ARG A 12 -56.17 5.54 -2.13
CA ARG A 12 -55.59 4.21 -2.39
C ARG A 12 -54.17 4.30 -2.95
N ALA A 13 -53.89 5.28 -3.81
CA ALA A 13 -52.55 5.55 -4.32
C ALA A 13 -51.59 5.95 -3.19
N MET A 14 -52.00 6.87 -2.31
CA MET A 14 -51.19 7.28 -1.15
C MET A 14 -50.98 6.14 -0.14
N LYS A 15 -51.97 5.25 0.02
CA LYS A 15 -51.82 4.03 0.84
C LYS A 15 -50.85 3.02 0.20
N ARG A 16 -50.92 2.82 -1.13
CA ARG A 16 -49.96 1.98 -1.88
C ARG A 16 -48.55 2.55 -1.85
N MET A 17 -48.41 3.87 -1.82
CA MET A 17 -47.13 4.56 -1.71
C MET A 17 -46.57 4.60 -0.28
N GLY A 18 -47.28 4.01 0.70
CA GLY A 18 -46.78 3.90 2.09
C GLY A 18 -46.69 5.21 2.85
N VAL A 19 -47.35 6.26 2.35
CA VAL A 19 -47.32 7.64 2.90
C VAL A 19 -48.39 7.83 3.99
N LEU A 20 -49.39 6.94 4.05
CA LEU A 20 -50.54 7.02 4.95
C LEU A 20 -50.69 5.74 5.78
N ASN A 21 -50.80 5.88 7.10
CA ASN A 21 -51.13 4.77 8.00
C ASN A 21 -52.62 4.39 7.88
N GLU A 22 -53.01 3.24 8.42
CA GLU A 22 -54.40 2.73 8.34
C GLU A 22 -55.46 3.67 8.94
N GLN A 23 -55.03 4.64 9.75
CA GLN A 23 -55.88 5.62 10.41
C GLN A 23 -55.99 6.95 9.63
N GLY A 24 -55.37 7.06 8.45
CA GLY A 24 -55.58 8.20 7.55
C GLY A 24 -54.75 9.46 7.86
N ASN A 25 -53.70 9.34 8.70
CA ASN A 25 -52.79 10.45 9.02
C ASN A 25 -51.47 10.34 8.23
N PRO A 26 -50.87 11.48 7.80
CA PRO A 26 -49.60 11.48 7.06
C PRO A 26 -48.50 10.87 7.95
N THR A 27 -48.03 9.70 7.57
CA THR A 27 -46.92 9.04 8.27
C THR A 27 -45.64 9.71 7.80
N ARG A 28 -45.09 10.56 8.67
CA ARG A 28 -43.80 11.23 8.50
C ARG A 28 -42.80 10.20 7.99
N THR A 29 -42.42 10.38 6.73
CA THR A 29 -41.28 9.79 6.01
C THR A 29 -40.56 8.73 6.83
N GLN A 30 -40.79 7.46 6.52
CA GLN A 30 -39.84 6.41 6.88
C GLN A 30 -38.45 6.99 6.58
N PRO A 31 -37.55 7.14 7.57
CA PRO A 31 -36.22 7.64 7.29
C PRO A 31 -35.68 6.71 6.21
N GLN A 32 -35.50 7.24 5.00
CA GLN A 32 -34.89 6.53 3.89
C GLN A 32 -33.72 5.80 4.50
N ALA A 33 -33.80 4.47 4.48
CA ALA A 33 -32.84 3.59 5.10
C ALA A 33 -31.48 4.17 4.73
N ARG A 34 -30.83 4.76 5.74
CA ARG A 34 -29.56 5.47 5.66
C ARG A 34 -28.75 4.73 4.62
N VAL A 35 -28.58 5.31 3.43
CA VAL A 35 -27.78 4.70 2.37
C VAL A 35 -26.49 4.40 3.09
N LYS A 36 -26.24 3.11 3.34
CA LYS A 36 -25.16 2.67 4.21
C LYS A 36 -23.96 3.43 3.72
N ALA A 37 -23.39 4.29 4.60
CA ALA A 37 -22.15 4.97 4.30
C ALA A 37 -21.26 3.90 3.69
N HIS A 38 -20.82 4.11 2.45
CA HIS A 38 -20.00 3.15 1.73
C HIS A 38 -18.89 2.75 2.71
N ASP A 39 -18.94 1.51 3.22
CA ASP A 39 -17.82 0.91 3.91
C ASP A 39 -16.77 0.80 2.81
N GLU A 40 -15.98 1.87 2.63
CA GLU A 40 -14.83 1.85 1.75
C GLU A 40 -13.99 0.65 2.22
N PRO A 41 -13.80 -0.36 1.36
CA PRO A 41 -13.07 -1.54 1.75
C PRO A 41 -11.63 -1.10 1.99
N ARG A 42 -11.28 -0.90 3.27
CA ARG A 42 -9.89 -0.70 3.69
C ARG A 42 -9.11 -1.86 3.09
N THR A 43 -8.09 -1.56 2.29
CA THR A 43 -7.26 -2.59 1.66
C THR A 43 -6.71 -3.50 2.76
N GLY A 44 -7.17 -4.74 2.77
CA GLY A 44 -6.71 -5.73 3.74
C GLY A 44 -5.23 -6.03 3.52
N PRO A 45 -4.51 -6.52 4.54
CA PRO A 45 -3.10 -6.88 4.43
C PRO A 45 -2.83 -7.90 3.30
N VAL A 46 -3.81 -8.76 2.99
CA VAL A 46 -3.73 -9.71 1.87
C VAL A 46 -3.77 -8.99 0.51
N THR A 47 -4.62 -7.97 0.37
CA THR A 47 -4.72 -7.16 -0.85
C THR A 47 -3.44 -6.35 -1.07
N TYR A 48 -2.90 -5.76 0.01
CA TYR A 48 -1.64 -5.03 -0.01
C TYR A 48 -0.46 -5.90 -0.49
N LEU A 49 -0.31 -7.11 0.05
CA LEU A 49 0.75 -8.03 -0.39
C LEU A 49 0.60 -8.46 -1.86
N ARG A 50 -0.65 -8.55 -2.34
CA ARG A 50 -0.92 -8.84 -3.75
C ARG A 50 -0.49 -7.69 -4.65
N GLU A 51 -0.82 -6.46 -4.27
CA GLU A 51 -0.40 -5.24 -4.96
C GLU A 51 1.13 -5.11 -4.97
N VAL A 52 1.82 -5.39 -3.86
CA VAL A 52 3.29 -5.41 -3.80
C VAL A 52 3.89 -6.44 -4.77
N ASN A 53 3.32 -7.65 -4.85
CA ASN A 53 3.80 -8.66 -5.79
C ASN A 53 3.58 -8.22 -7.25
N ASP A 54 2.45 -7.59 -7.55
CA ASP A 54 2.16 -7.07 -8.89
C ASP A 54 3.11 -5.92 -9.28
N GLU A 55 3.52 -5.09 -8.32
CA GLU A 55 4.55 -4.05 -8.53
C GLU A 55 5.97 -4.64 -8.65
N MET A 56 6.29 -5.64 -7.83
CA MET A 56 7.58 -6.34 -7.88
C MET A 56 7.85 -7.03 -9.22
N LYS A 57 6.81 -7.44 -9.94
CA LYS A 57 6.93 -7.95 -11.32
C LYS A 57 7.36 -6.89 -12.33
N LYS A 58 7.13 -5.61 -12.06
CA LYS A 58 7.60 -4.49 -12.90
C LYS A 58 9.08 -4.20 -12.66
N VAL A 59 9.62 -4.62 -11.52
CA VAL A 59 11.04 -4.50 -11.21
C VAL A 59 11.79 -5.52 -12.04
N SER A 60 12.62 -5.03 -12.95
CA SER A 60 13.55 -5.85 -13.72
C SER A 60 14.66 -6.36 -12.81
N TRP A 61 14.41 -7.47 -12.11
CA TRP A 61 15.44 -8.13 -11.30
C TRP A 61 16.61 -8.55 -12.19
N PRO A 62 17.85 -8.24 -11.77
CA PRO A 62 19.03 -8.49 -12.58
C PRO A 62 19.22 -9.98 -12.82
N LYS A 63 19.76 -10.33 -13.99
CA LYS A 63 20.10 -11.72 -14.30
C LYS A 63 21.32 -12.14 -13.49
N TRP A 64 21.31 -13.37 -12.96
CA TRP A 64 22.42 -13.94 -12.17
C TRP A 64 23.84 -13.75 -12.77
N PRO A 65 24.06 -13.86 -14.10
CA PRO A 65 25.39 -13.63 -14.68
C PRO A 65 25.88 -12.18 -14.53
N GLU A 66 24.96 -11.22 -14.58
CA GLU A 66 25.28 -9.79 -14.48
C GLU A 66 25.67 -9.42 -13.04
N VAL A 67 24.92 -9.91 -12.07
CA VAL A 67 25.25 -9.76 -10.63
C VAL A 67 26.65 -10.31 -10.35
N ARG A 68 26.96 -11.52 -10.84
CA ARG A 68 28.30 -12.12 -10.66
C ARG A 68 29.42 -11.27 -11.26
N ARG A 69 29.20 -10.68 -12.44
CA ARG A 69 30.19 -9.81 -13.10
C ARG A 69 30.47 -8.57 -12.28
N TYR A 70 29.42 -7.89 -11.80
CA TYR A 70 29.59 -6.70 -10.96
C TYR A 70 30.21 -7.04 -9.60
N SER A 71 29.78 -8.13 -8.96
CA SER A 71 30.39 -8.59 -7.70
C SER A 71 31.87 -8.95 -7.87
N MET A 72 32.26 -9.57 -9.00
CA MET A 72 33.67 -9.89 -9.26
C MET A 72 34.53 -8.65 -9.44
N ILE A 73 34.03 -7.61 -10.12
CA ILE A 73 34.73 -6.32 -10.23
C ILE A 73 34.99 -5.76 -8.83
N VAL A 74 33.96 -5.69 -7.99
CA VAL A 74 34.09 -5.19 -6.62
C VAL A 74 35.07 -6.05 -5.81
N LEU A 75 34.94 -7.37 -5.87
CA LEU A 75 35.85 -8.30 -5.19
C LEU A 75 37.32 -8.06 -5.55
N VAL A 76 37.62 -7.93 -6.85
CA VAL A 76 38.97 -7.64 -7.34
C VAL A 76 39.47 -6.29 -6.82
N THR A 77 38.63 -5.24 -6.88
CA THR A 77 39.04 -3.92 -6.36
C THR A 77 39.35 -3.97 -4.86
N VAL A 78 38.54 -4.66 -4.06
CA VAL A 78 38.78 -4.84 -2.63
C VAL A 78 40.11 -5.57 -2.40
N VAL A 79 40.38 -6.67 -3.11
CA VAL A 79 41.65 -7.40 -2.99
C VAL A 79 42.85 -6.52 -3.30
N ILE A 80 42.77 -5.70 -4.36
CA ILE A 80 43.85 -4.76 -4.72
C ILE A 80 44.10 -3.75 -3.60
N PHE A 81 43.04 -3.11 -3.08
CA PHE A 81 43.17 -2.14 -2.00
C PHE A 81 43.66 -2.78 -0.70
N THR A 82 43.18 -3.98 -0.35
CA THR A 82 43.65 -4.72 0.81
C THR A 82 45.14 -5.07 0.68
N ALA A 83 45.58 -5.54 -0.48
CA ALA A 83 47.00 -5.81 -0.73
C ALA A 83 47.85 -4.54 -0.71
N TYR A 84 47.33 -3.43 -1.24
CA TYR A 84 48.01 -2.13 -1.21
C TYR A 84 48.20 -1.63 0.22
N VAL A 85 47.12 -1.57 1.02
CA VAL A 85 47.19 -1.12 2.42
C VAL A 85 48.06 -2.07 3.24
N GLY A 86 47.84 -3.38 3.14
CA GLY A 86 48.65 -4.36 3.86
C GLY A 86 50.14 -4.35 3.44
N GLY A 87 50.42 -4.09 2.16
CA GLY A 87 51.78 -3.93 1.66
C GLY A 87 52.44 -2.67 2.20
N LEU A 88 51.73 -1.55 2.21
CA LEU A 88 52.22 -0.32 2.83
C LEU A 88 52.47 -0.51 4.33
N ASP A 89 51.55 -1.14 5.05
CA ASP A 89 51.70 -1.42 6.49
C ASP A 89 52.93 -2.28 6.76
N ALA A 90 53.20 -3.29 5.91
CA ALA A 90 54.39 -4.11 6.01
C ALA A 90 55.68 -3.31 5.73
N VAL A 91 55.67 -2.45 4.71
CA VAL A 91 56.82 -1.57 4.39
C VAL A 91 57.08 -0.59 5.52
N PHE A 92 56.05 0.08 6.04
CA PHE A 92 56.18 0.99 7.18
C PHE A 92 56.62 0.25 8.44
N GLY A 93 56.14 -0.97 8.69
CA GLY A 93 56.58 -1.79 9.82
C GLY A 93 58.06 -2.15 9.75
N LEU A 94 58.54 -2.59 8.57
CA LEU A 94 59.96 -2.89 8.35
C LEU A 94 60.83 -1.64 8.44
N PHE A 95 60.40 -0.53 7.83
CA PHE A 95 61.12 0.74 7.84
C PHE A 95 61.21 1.32 9.26
N SER A 96 60.10 1.32 9.99
CA SER A 96 60.04 1.73 11.39
C SER A 96 60.95 0.87 12.26
N GLY A 97 60.89 -0.46 12.11
CA GLY A 97 61.75 -1.39 12.84
C GLY A 97 63.25 -1.19 12.56
N TRP A 98 63.62 -0.74 11.36
CA TRP A 98 64.99 -0.33 11.06
C TRP A 98 65.34 0.99 11.76
N LEU A 99 64.48 2.01 11.62
CA LEU A 99 64.71 3.36 12.16
C LEU A 99 64.79 3.42 13.70
N TYR A 100 63.99 2.61 14.40
CA TYR A 100 63.98 2.56 15.88
C TYR A 100 65.07 1.65 16.46
N LYS A 101 65.88 0.97 15.63
CA LYS A 101 66.93 0.06 16.08
C LYS A 101 68.28 0.76 16.29
N GLU A 102 68.43 2.00 15.81
CA GLU A 102 69.46 2.96 16.23
C GLU A 102 69.02 3.77 17.46
#